data_AF-A0A2D4LHX1-F1
#
_entry.id   AF-A0A2D4LHX1-F1
#
_cell.length_a   1.000
_cell.length_b   1.000
_cell.length_c   1.000
_cell.angle_alpha   90.00
_cell.angle_beta   90.00
_cell.angle_gamma   90.00
#
_symmetry.space_group_name_H-M   'P 1'
#
loop_
_entity.id
_entity.type
_entity.pdbx_description
1 polymer ?
#
loop_
_entity_poly.entity_id
_entity_poly.type
_entity_poly.pdbx_seq_one_letter_code
_entity_poly.pdbx_strand_id
1 'polypeptide(L)'
;ALEDAILPEKILLSHHSMKTVMIVHQQLCLFFAQSLWYQQNVSPDQSKLQLNLFLSCYQTGVSLIAHFYSLIGSEINDNLHGSQLLASTILQNTLFEKGNSELALKSEGPYDFYHHPNIQQMQQCQVLLKNFHKEVKALLQDWPEHPALVQLLVVMDRICRFPLSSPLSKILNGLEILLAKSQDWEENASQAVSLRKHLDLITQMIIQWRKLELNGWSASLDNVMKQYTEKSMKHWFSLYQMVEKYQQDQSEKKTEEDGEEFS
;
A
#
# COMPACT_ATOMS: atom_id res chain seq x y z
N ALA A 1 18.67 4.28 44.61
CA ALA A 1 18.84 4.27 43.14
C ALA A 1 17.63 3.55 42.55
N LEU A 2 16.53 4.29 42.38
CA LEU A 2 15.37 3.88 41.60
C LEU A 2 15.55 4.59 40.27
N GLU A 3 16.01 3.84 39.26
CA GLU A 3 16.14 4.36 37.91
C GLU A 3 14.82 4.13 37.19
N ASP A 4 14.23 5.24 36.78
CA ASP A 4 12.98 5.35 36.04
C ASP A 4 13.02 4.49 34.77
N ALA A 5 12.25 3.39 34.79
CA ALA A 5 11.84 2.71 33.59
C ALA A 5 10.78 3.57 32.89
N ILE A 6 11.23 4.54 32.09
CA ILE A 6 10.40 5.24 31.13
C ILE A 6 9.91 4.19 30.12
N LEU A 7 8.73 3.63 30.38
CA LEU A 7 8.01 2.82 29.42
C LEU A 7 7.76 3.70 28.19
N PRO A 8 8.17 3.29 26.98
CA PRO A 8 7.82 4.04 25.78
C PRO A 8 6.30 4.01 25.66
N GLU A 9 5.65 5.18 25.74
CA GLU A 9 4.24 5.33 25.44
C GLU A 9 3.96 4.67 24.09
N LYS A 10 3.33 3.51 24.14
CA LYS A 10 2.85 2.79 22.96
C LYS A 10 1.80 3.70 22.35
N ILE A 11 2.16 4.41 21.28
CA ILE A 11 1.22 5.21 20.49
C ILE A 11 0.08 4.27 20.09
N LEU A 12 -1.07 4.43 20.76
CA LEU A 12 -2.25 3.56 20.67
C LEU A 12 -3.00 3.72 19.34
N LEU A 13 -2.60 4.71 18.54
CA LEU A 13 -3.23 5.10 17.29
C LEU A 13 -2.40 4.64 16.09
N SER A 14 -3.06 3.99 15.13
CA SER A 14 -2.46 3.66 13.83
C SER A 14 -2.02 4.93 13.11
N HIS A 15 -0.89 4.88 12.40
CA HIS A 15 -0.40 5.98 11.55
C HIS A 15 -1.46 6.47 10.55
N HIS A 16 -2.29 5.55 10.05
CA HIS A 16 -3.41 5.91 9.17
C HIS A 16 -4.46 6.75 9.89
N SER A 17 -4.87 6.35 11.10
CA SER A 17 -5.83 7.10 11.92
C SER A 17 -5.31 8.48 12.28
N MET A 18 -4.03 8.59 12.64
CA MET A 18 -3.36 9.86 12.91
C MET A 18 -3.43 10.81 11.70
N LYS A 19 -3.08 10.29 10.51
CA LYS A 19 -3.15 11.05 9.26
C LYS A 19 -4.58 11.53 8.98
N THR A 20 -5.59 10.69 9.19
CA THR A 20 -7.00 11.07 9.00
C THR A 20 -7.41 12.22 9.90
N VAL A 21 -7.10 12.16 11.20
CA VAL A 21 -7.41 13.23 12.16
C VAL A 21 -6.78 14.56 11.72
N MET A 22 -5.51 14.52 11.30
CA MET A 22 -4.81 15.71 10.83
C MET A 22 -5.42 16.30 9.57
N ILE A 23 -5.79 15.47 8.60
CA ILE A 23 -6.44 15.93 7.36
C ILE A 23 -7.78 16.58 7.69
N VAL A 24 -8.59 15.98 8.56
CA VAL A 24 -9.89 16.55 8.97
C VAL A 24 -9.68 17.88 9.69
N HIS A 25 -8.74 17.95 10.64
CA HIS A 25 -8.42 19.21 11.33
C HIS A 25 -7.94 20.28 10.36
N GLN A 26 -7.02 19.94 9.45
CA GLN A 26 -6.54 20.86 8.41
C GLN A 26 -7.70 21.38 7.55
N GLN A 27 -8.60 20.50 7.11
CA GLN A 27 -9.77 20.88 6.32
C GLN A 27 -10.69 21.82 7.09
N LEU A 28 -10.97 21.53 8.36
CA LEU A 28 -11.79 22.40 9.22
C LEU A 28 -11.14 23.79 9.37
N CYS A 29 -9.85 23.84 9.73
CA CYS A 29 -9.15 25.12 9.89
C CYS A 29 -9.12 25.93 8.59
N LEU A 30 -8.83 25.28 7.45
CA LEU A 30 -8.81 25.96 6.14
C LEU A 30 -10.21 26.41 5.71
N PHE A 31 -11.25 25.65 6.06
CA PHE A 31 -12.64 26.05 5.80
C PHE A 31 -13.03 27.30 6.60
N PHE A 32 -12.73 27.35 7.91
CA PHE A 32 -13.02 28.52 8.73
C PHE A 32 -12.08 29.71 8.46
N ALA A 33 -10.89 29.48 7.89
CA ALA A 33 -9.95 30.51 7.48
C ALA A 33 -10.18 31.01 6.04
N GLN A 34 -11.27 30.60 5.37
CA GLN A 34 -11.60 31.09 4.03
C GLN A 34 -11.75 32.61 4.04
N SER A 35 -10.95 33.26 3.20
CA SER A 35 -11.01 34.69 2.93
C SER A 35 -11.18 34.91 1.43
N LEU A 36 -11.57 36.12 1.03
CA LEU A 36 -11.76 36.48 -0.39
C LEU A 36 -10.53 36.21 -1.27
N TRP A 37 -9.32 36.15 -0.69
CA TRP A 37 -8.05 35.87 -1.36
C TRP A 37 -7.57 34.42 -1.23
N TYR A 38 -8.18 33.61 -0.35
CA TYR A 38 -7.87 32.19 -0.18
C TYR A 38 -9.12 31.35 -0.48
N GLN A 39 -9.50 31.32 -1.76
CA GLN A 39 -10.47 30.36 -2.28
C GLN A 39 -9.73 29.11 -2.72
N GLN A 40 -9.54 28.16 -1.80
CA GLN A 40 -9.14 26.83 -2.20
C GLN A 40 -10.34 26.21 -2.92
N ASN A 41 -10.23 25.97 -4.22
CA ASN A 41 -11.20 25.18 -4.98
C ASN A 41 -11.26 23.79 -4.34
N VAL A 42 -12.20 23.58 -3.41
CA VAL A 42 -12.51 22.26 -2.89
C VAL A 42 -13.03 21.46 -4.07
N SER A 43 -12.20 20.55 -4.61
CA SER A 43 -12.66 19.64 -5.66
C SER A 43 -13.85 18.86 -5.10
N PRO A 44 -15.01 18.84 -5.79
CA PRO A 44 -16.23 18.20 -5.29
C PRO A 44 -16.16 16.68 -5.50
N ASP A 45 -15.10 16.02 -5.04
CA ASP A 45 -14.95 14.57 -5.13
C ASP A 45 -15.66 13.89 -3.93
N GLN A 46 -16.92 14.28 -3.71
CA GLN A 46 -17.75 13.78 -2.60
C GLN A 46 -17.94 12.27 -2.67
N SER A 47 -18.00 11.70 -3.88
CA SER A 47 -18.08 10.26 -4.12
C SER A 47 -16.86 9.51 -3.57
N LYS A 48 -15.65 10.05 -3.75
CA LYS A 48 -14.41 9.47 -3.22
C LYS A 48 -14.36 9.52 -1.69
N LEU A 49 -14.82 10.62 -1.09
CA LEU A 49 -14.95 10.73 0.37
C LEU A 49 -15.94 9.68 0.91
N GLN A 50 -17.12 9.56 0.31
CA GLN A 50 -18.11 8.55 0.71
C GLN A 50 -17.59 7.12 0.58
N LEU A 51 -16.88 6.81 -0.51
CA LEU A 51 -16.23 5.50 -0.71
C LEU A 51 -15.15 5.22 0.35
N ASN A 52 -14.31 6.20 0.67
CA ASN A 52 -13.29 6.06 1.70
C ASN A 52 -13.92 5.86 3.08
N LEU A 53 -14.94 6.65 3.44
CA LEU A 53 -15.69 6.46 4.69
C LEU A 53 -16.32 5.07 4.75
N PHE A 54 -16.97 4.63 3.68
CA PHE A 54 -17.55 3.29 3.60
C PHE A 54 -16.50 2.21 3.87
N LEU A 55 -15.33 2.30 3.23
CA LEU A 55 -14.25 1.33 3.40
C LEU A 55 -13.67 1.34 4.81
N SER A 56 -13.46 2.51 5.42
CA SER A 56 -13.01 2.62 6.81
C SER A 56 -14.02 1.98 7.77
N CYS A 57 -15.32 2.25 7.58
CA CYS A 57 -16.39 1.63 8.36
C CYS A 57 -16.43 0.11 8.15
N TYR A 58 -16.30 -0.35 6.90
CA TYR A 58 -16.31 -1.76 6.55
C TYR A 58 -15.11 -2.50 7.16
N GLN A 59 -13.90 -1.95 7.08
CA GLN A 59 -12.70 -2.53 7.70
C GLN A 59 -12.81 -2.63 9.22
N THR A 60 -13.37 -1.59 9.85
CA THR A 60 -13.63 -1.58 11.30
C THR A 60 -14.67 -2.65 11.66
N GLY A 61 -15.76 -2.73 10.88
CA GLY A 61 -16.81 -3.73 11.04
C GLY A 61 -16.31 -5.16 10.88
N VAL A 62 -15.49 -5.43 9.85
CA VAL A 62 -14.86 -6.75 9.65
C VAL A 62 -13.98 -7.13 10.84
N SER A 63 -13.19 -6.19 11.38
CA SER A 63 -12.35 -6.45 12.55
C SER A 63 -13.20 -6.76 13.79
N LEU A 64 -14.29 -6.02 14.02
CA LEU A 64 -15.23 -6.29 15.11
C LEU A 64 -15.88 -7.67 14.96
N ILE A 65 -16.40 -7.98 13.77
CA ILE A 65 -17.03 -9.28 13.49
C ILE A 65 -16.02 -10.41 13.69
N ALA A 66 -14.79 -10.29 13.22
CA ALA A 66 -13.77 -11.34 13.39
C ALA A 66 -13.48 -11.67 14.86
N HIS A 67 -13.54 -10.68 15.76
CA HIS A 67 -13.25 -10.88 17.20
C HIS A 67 -14.49 -11.24 18.02
N PHE A 68 -15.66 -10.76 17.62
CA PHE A 68 -16.92 -10.91 18.38
C PHE A 68 -17.96 -11.75 17.65
N TYR A 69 -17.56 -12.55 16.65
CA TYR A 69 -18.46 -13.37 15.85
C TYR A 69 -19.37 -14.26 16.70
N SER A 70 -18.84 -14.86 17.77
CA SER A 70 -19.60 -15.73 18.67
C SER A 70 -20.71 -15.02 19.46
N LEU A 71 -20.65 -13.70 19.55
CA LEU A 71 -21.63 -12.85 20.25
C LEU A 71 -22.64 -12.21 19.28
N ILE A 72 -22.43 -12.40 17.97
CA ILE A 72 -23.22 -11.78 16.90
C ILE A 72 -24.20 -12.82 16.33
N GLY A 73 -25.49 -12.50 16.33
CA GLY A 73 -26.53 -13.35 15.71
C GLY A 73 -26.41 -13.39 14.18
N SER A 74 -26.85 -14.50 13.57
CA SER A 74 -26.82 -14.69 12.11
C SER A 74 -27.63 -13.66 11.33
N GLU A 75 -28.61 -13.03 11.98
CA GLU A 75 -29.46 -11.96 11.44
C GLU A 75 -28.67 -10.74 10.96
N ILE A 76 -27.48 -10.49 11.53
CA ILE A 76 -26.62 -9.37 11.09
C ILE A 76 -26.14 -9.58 9.65
N ASN A 77 -25.98 -10.83 9.20
CA ASN A 77 -25.57 -11.10 7.82
C ASN A 77 -26.62 -10.61 6.82
N ASP A 78 -27.91 -10.74 7.13
CA ASP A 78 -29.01 -10.31 6.26
C ASP A 78 -28.94 -8.80 5.98
N ASN A 79 -28.59 -8.02 7.00
CA ASN A 79 -28.42 -6.56 6.91
C ASN A 79 -27.12 -6.12 6.23
N LEU A 80 -26.12 -7.01 6.12
CA LEU A 80 -24.80 -6.69 5.56
C LEU A 80 -24.62 -7.08 4.09
N HIS A 81 -25.58 -7.75 3.46
CA HIS A 81 -25.45 -8.16 2.05
C HIS A 81 -25.10 -7.01 1.10
N GLY A 82 -25.75 -5.85 1.27
CA GLY A 82 -25.49 -4.68 0.43
C GLY A 82 -24.06 -4.15 0.57
N SER A 83 -23.53 -4.08 1.79
CA SER A 83 -22.16 -3.63 2.04
C SER A 83 -21.13 -4.66 1.58
N GLN A 84 -21.39 -5.96 1.78
CA GLN A 84 -20.52 -7.03 1.29
C GLN A 84 -20.43 -7.04 -0.24
N LEU A 85 -21.56 -6.87 -0.94
CA LEU A 85 -21.60 -6.79 -2.41
C LEU A 85 -20.84 -5.56 -2.91
N LEU A 86 -21.03 -4.40 -2.28
CA LEU A 86 -20.31 -3.17 -2.63
C LEU A 86 -18.80 -3.33 -2.41
N ALA A 87 -18.38 -3.84 -1.24
CA ALA A 87 -16.97 -4.09 -0.93
C ALA A 87 -16.34 -5.10 -1.89
N SER A 88 -17.04 -6.19 -2.22
CA SER A 88 -16.59 -7.18 -3.20
C SER A 88 -16.45 -6.57 -4.59
N THR A 89 -17.39 -5.71 -5.01
CA THR A 89 -17.35 -5.02 -6.30
C THR A 89 -16.16 -4.06 -6.37
N ILE A 90 -15.96 -3.25 -5.33
CA ILE A 90 -14.81 -2.34 -5.22
C ILE A 90 -13.50 -3.13 -5.30
N LEU A 91 -13.39 -4.23 -4.55
CA LEU A 91 -12.21 -5.09 -4.57
C LEU A 91 -11.96 -5.67 -5.97
N GLN A 92 -12.99 -6.24 -6.59
CA GLN A 92 -12.87 -6.83 -7.93
C GLN A 92 -12.46 -5.78 -8.97
N ASN A 93 -13.05 -4.59 -8.93
CA ASN A 93 -12.69 -3.49 -9.83
C ASN A 93 -11.26 -3.01 -9.60
N THR A 94 -10.82 -2.96 -8.34
CA THR A 94 -9.46 -2.53 -7.97
C THR A 94 -8.41 -3.57 -8.40
N LEU A 95 -8.69 -4.87 -8.22
CA LEU A 95 -7.72 -5.93 -8.51
C LEU A 95 -7.60 -6.24 -10.01
N PHE A 96 -8.70 -6.14 -10.76
CA PHE A 96 -8.76 -6.56 -12.15
C PHE A 96 -8.92 -5.40 -13.14
N GLU A 97 -8.87 -4.15 -12.65
CA GLU A 97 -8.89 -2.90 -13.43
C GLU A 97 -9.78 -2.99 -14.68
N LYS A 98 -11.08 -3.25 -14.48
CA LYS A 98 -12.06 -3.16 -15.57
C LYS A 98 -12.47 -1.70 -15.78
N GLY A 99 -11.62 -0.97 -16.49
CA GLY A 99 -11.90 0.38 -17.00
C GLY A 99 -12.19 1.44 -15.93
N ASN A 100 -12.55 2.65 -16.36
CA ASN A 100 -12.86 3.83 -15.54
C ASN A 100 -14.12 3.64 -14.66
N SER A 101 -14.17 2.59 -13.86
CA SER A 101 -15.22 2.41 -12.85
C SER A 101 -14.97 3.43 -11.73
N GLU A 102 -15.95 4.29 -11.47
CA GLU A 102 -15.94 5.21 -10.32
C GLU A 102 -15.85 4.46 -8.98
N LEU A 103 -16.27 3.19 -8.97
CA LEU A 103 -16.23 2.27 -7.82
C LEU A 103 -14.93 1.45 -7.75
N ALA A 104 -13.77 2.11 -7.82
CA ALA A 104 -12.46 1.48 -7.68
C ALA A 104 -11.55 2.28 -6.75
N LEU A 105 -10.74 1.58 -5.95
CA LEU A 105 -9.73 2.22 -5.11
C LEU A 105 -8.56 2.67 -5.97
N LYS A 106 -8.48 3.97 -6.23
CA LYS A 106 -7.31 4.57 -6.87
C LYS A 106 -6.33 5.03 -5.79
N SER A 107 -5.06 4.63 -5.92
CA SER A 107 -3.99 5.15 -5.06
C SER A 107 -3.88 6.66 -5.25
N GLU A 108 -3.73 7.39 -4.15
CA GLU A 108 -3.57 8.85 -4.21
C GLU A 108 -2.17 9.24 -4.66
N GLY A 109 -2.09 9.78 -5.87
CA GLY A 109 -0.86 10.29 -6.45
C GLY A 109 -0.30 9.39 -7.55
N PRO A 110 0.88 9.74 -8.06
CA PRO A 110 1.53 8.98 -9.13
C PRO A 110 1.92 7.56 -8.67
N TYR A 111 1.91 6.61 -9.60
CA TYR A 111 2.33 5.24 -9.33
C TYR A 111 3.80 5.19 -8.88
N ASP A 112 4.10 4.38 -7.87
CA ASP A 112 5.44 4.21 -7.31
C ASP A 112 5.90 2.77 -7.56
N PHE A 113 6.88 2.61 -8.43
CA PHE A 113 7.40 1.30 -8.81
C PHE A 113 8.00 0.51 -7.63
N TYR A 114 8.55 1.22 -6.63
CA TYR A 114 9.29 0.61 -5.53
C TYR A 114 8.41 0.24 -4.35
N HIS A 115 7.27 0.91 -4.19
CA HIS A 115 6.40 0.75 -3.02
C HIS A 115 5.01 0.22 -3.35
N HIS A 116 4.47 0.51 -4.54
CA HIS A 116 3.11 0.12 -4.91
C HIS A 116 3.06 -1.22 -5.65
N PRO A 117 2.06 -2.07 -5.35
CA PRO A 117 1.80 -3.28 -6.12
C PRO A 117 1.19 -2.94 -7.48
N ASN A 118 1.42 -3.81 -8.47
CA ASN A 118 0.75 -3.74 -9.78
C ASN A 118 0.26 -5.13 -10.18
N ILE A 119 -1.05 -5.34 -10.06
CA ILE A 119 -1.65 -6.66 -10.18
C ILE A 119 -1.68 -7.12 -11.64
N GLN A 120 -1.91 -6.21 -12.59
CA GLN A 120 -1.93 -6.54 -14.01
C GLN A 120 -0.58 -7.09 -14.47
N GLN A 121 0.51 -6.40 -14.14
CA GLN A 121 1.87 -6.83 -14.46
C GLN A 121 2.21 -8.14 -13.73
N MET A 122 1.78 -8.29 -12.48
CA MET A 122 1.96 -9.52 -11.73
C MET A 122 1.23 -10.72 -12.33
N GLN A 123 0.02 -10.54 -12.86
CA GLN A 123 -0.72 -11.60 -13.53
C GLN A 123 -0.01 -12.06 -14.80
N GLN A 124 0.49 -11.11 -15.61
CA GLN A 124 1.27 -11.43 -16.82
C GLN A 124 2.55 -12.21 -16.45
N CYS A 125 3.26 -11.77 -15.42
CA CYS A 125 4.44 -12.46 -14.90
C CYS A 125 4.10 -13.88 -14.40
N GLN A 126 2.99 -14.07 -13.67
CA GLN A 126 2.58 -15.41 -13.21
C GLN A 126 2.29 -16.37 -14.37
N VAL A 127 1.61 -15.92 -15.42
CA VAL A 127 1.33 -16.77 -16.59
C VAL A 127 2.64 -17.19 -17.26
N LEU A 128 3.57 -16.25 -17.41
CA LEU A 128 4.89 -16.50 -17.99
C LEU A 128 5.68 -17.52 -17.15
N LEU A 129 5.78 -17.30 -15.83
CA LEU A 129 6.49 -18.20 -14.91
C LEU A 129 5.85 -19.59 -14.85
N LYS A 130 4.52 -19.71 -14.90
CA LYS A 130 3.83 -21.00 -14.93
C LYS A 130 4.18 -21.82 -16.16
N ASN A 131 4.26 -21.18 -17.33
CA ASN A 131 4.67 -21.86 -18.57
C ASN A 131 6.13 -22.30 -18.49
N PHE A 132 7.01 -21.39 -18.05
CA PHE A 132 8.43 -21.71 -17.90
C PHE A 132 8.68 -22.86 -16.90
N HIS A 133 7.97 -22.84 -15.78
CA HIS A 133 8.04 -23.88 -14.76
C HIS A 133 7.58 -25.26 -15.27
N LYS A 134 6.58 -25.33 -16.18
CA LYS A 134 6.18 -26.60 -16.81
C LYS A 134 7.29 -27.18 -17.67
N GLU A 135 7.96 -26.36 -18.46
CA GLU A 135 9.05 -26.78 -19.33
C GLU A 135 10.27 -27.25 -18.54
N VAL A 136 10.66 -26.51 -17.48
CA VAL A 136 11.75 -26.95 -16.59
C VAL A 136 11.39 -28.28 -15.91
N LYS A 137 10.14 -28.49 -15.53
CA LYS A 137 9.68 -29.78 -14.98
C LYS A 137 9.71 -30.91 -16.01
N ALA A 138 9.41 -30.63 -17.28
CA ALA A 138 9.54 -31.61 -18.35
C ALA A 138 11.00 -32.02 -18.54
N LEU A 139 11.92 -31.05 -18.58
CA LEU A 139 13.36 -31.33 -18.68
C LEU A 139 13.90 -32.15 -17.51
N LEU A 140 13.38 -31.94 -16.30
CA LEU A 140 13.76 -32.74 -15.12
C LEU A 140 13.30 -34.21 -15.20
N GLN A 141 12.39 -34.58 -16.11
CA GLN A 141 12.06 -35.99 -16.36
C GLN A 141 13.19 -36.71 -17.08
N ASP A 142 13.83 -36.02 -18.03
CA ASP A 142 14.95 -36.54 -18.81
C ASP A 142 16.29 -36.39 -18.07
N TRP A 143 16.43 -35.33 -17.25
CA TRP A 143 17.64 -35.00 -16.50
C TRP A 143 17.33 -34.90 -14.99
N PRO A 144 17.07 -36.04 -14.32
CA PRO A 144 16.69 -36.03 -12.92
C PRO A 144 17.79 -35.40 -12.05
N GLU A 145 17.37 -34.60 -11.06
CA GLU A 145 18.24 -33.97 -10.06
C GLU A 145 19.30 -32.99 -10.61
N HIS A 146 19.20 -32.55 -11.87
CA HIS A 146 20.17 -31.60 -12.41
C HIS A 146 20.17 -30.29 -11.61
N PRO A 147 21.31 -29.88 -11.01
CA PRO A 147 21.34 -28.82 -10.00
C PRO A 147 20.90 -27.46 -10.56
N ALA A 148 21.20 -27.14 -11.83
CA ALA A 148 20.75 -25.90 -12.44
C ALA A 148 19.22 -25.85 -12.59
N LEU A 149 18.60 -26.95 -13.04
CA LEU A 149 17.14 -27.01 -13.24
C LEU A 149 16.39 -26.97 -11.90
N VAL A 150 16.92 -27.65 -10.87
CA VAL A 150 16.38 -27.57 -9.50
C VAL A 150 16.49 -26.15 -8.94
N GLN A 151 17.62 -25.47 -9.12
CA GLN A 151 17.77 -24.07 -8.69
C GLN A 151 16.77 -23.14 -9.39
N LEU A 152 16.53 -23.33 -10.69
CA LEU A 152 15.53 -22.58 -11.43
C LEU A 152 14.12 -22.75 -10.84
N LEU A 153 13.72 -24.00 -10.52
CA LEU A 153 12.44 -24.26 -9.84
C LEU A 153 12.35 -23.54 -8.49
N VAL A 154 13.39 -23.62 -7.66
CA VAL A 154 13.42 -22.97 -6.34
C VAL A 154 13.23 -21.45 -6.46
N VAL A 155 13.91 -20.82 -7.42
CA VAL A 155 13.78 -19.38 -7.67
C VAL A 155 12.37 -19.04 -8.16
N MET A 156 11.85 -19.76 -9.15
CA MET A 156 10.49 -19.54 -9.67
C MET A 156 9.42 -19.71 -8.59
N ASP A 157 9.52 -20.77 -7.78
CA ASP A 157 8.59 -21.01 -6.67
C ASP A 157 8.63 -19.90 -5.64
N ARG A 158 9.83 -19.36 -5.35
CA ARG A 158 9.98 -18.22 -4.43
C ARG A 158 9.33 -16.96 -4.99
N ILE A 159 9.49 -16.69 -6.28
CA ILE A 159 8.84 -15.54 -6.94
C ILE A 159 7.32 -15.68 -6.89
N CYS A 160 6.79 -16.86 -7.22
CA CYS A 160 5.35 -17.14 -7.20
C CYS A 160 4.73 -17.09 -5.80
N ARG A 161 5.54 -17.21 -4.73
CA ARG A 161 5.09 -17.11 -3.32
C ARG A 161 4.99 -15.67 -2.81
N PHE A 162 5.42 -14.67 -3.57
CA PHE A 162 5.28 -13.29 -3.13
C PHE A 162 3.80 -12.87 -3.07
N PRO A 163 3.37 -12.15 -2.01
CA PRO A 163 1.99 -11.67 -1.93
C PRO A 163 1.71 -10.65 -3.03
N LEU A 164 0.45 -10.57 -3.48
CA LEU A 164 0.01 -9.61 -4.51
C LEU A 164 0.19 -8.14 -4.09
N SER A 165 0.36 -7.88 -2.79
CA SER A 165 0.70 -6.58 -2.24
C SER A 165 2.18 -6.20 -2.39
N SER A 166 3.02 -7.11 -2.92
CA SER A 166 4.45 -6.82 -3.11
C SER A 166 4.67 -5.82 -4.25
N PRO A 167 5.64 -4.91 -4.10
CA PRO A 167 6.01 -3.98 -5.18
C PRO A 167 6.72 -4.71 -6.32
N LEU A 168 6.54 -4.22 -7.55
CA LEU A 168 7.14 -4.83 -8.75
C LEU A 168 8.66 -4.91 -8.68
N SER A 169 9.33 -3.93 -8.05
CA SER A 169 10.79 -3.92 -7.86
C SER A 169 11.33 -5.21 -7.23
N LYS A 170 10.59 -5.78 -6.27
CA LYS A 170 10.97 -7.03 -5.59
C LYS A 170 10.86 -8.23 -6.52
N ILE A 171 9.81 -8.28 -7.34
CA ILE A 171 9.63 -9.35 -8.33
C ILE A 171 10.64 -9.23 -9.46
N LEU A 172 10.93 -8.00 -9.92
CA LEU A 172 11.95 -7.70 -10.92
C LEU A 172 13.31 -8.29 -10.54
N ASN A 173 13.77 -8.03 -9.32
CA ASN A 173 15.02 -8.59 -8.81
C ASN A 173 15.00 -10.13 -8.81
N GLY A 174 13.84 -10.75 -8.51
CA GLY A 174 13.67 -12.19 -8.62
C GLY A 174 13.82 -12.70 -10.06
N LEU A 175 13.22 -12.02 -11.04
CA LEU A 175 13.35 -12.36 -12.47
C LEU A 175 14.79 -12.21 -12.97
N GLU A 176 15.52 -11.20 -12.50
CA GLU A 176 16.94 -11.02 -12.84
C GLU A 176 17.81 -12.15 -12.29
N ILE A 177 17.57 -12.58 -11.04
CA ILE A 177 18.24 -13.76 -10.46
C ILE A 177 17.90 -15.02 -11.27
N LEU A 178 16.63 -15.19 -11.65
CA LEU A 178 16.18 -16.33 -12.45
C LEU A 178 16.91 -16.37 -13.80
N LEU A 179 17.03 -15.21 -14.47
CA LEU A 179 17.72 -15.09 -15.74
C LEU A 179 19.22 -15.38 -15.60
N ALA A 180 19.87 -14.86 -14.56
CA ALA A 180 21.28 -15.17 -14.29
C ALA A 180 21.51 -16.67 -14.07
N LYS A 181 20.66 -17.31 -13.25
CA LYS A 181 20.74 -18.75 -12.94
C LYS A 181 20.43 -19.65 -14.13
N SER A 182 19.70 -19.16 -15.11
CA SER A 182 19.39 -19.94 -16.31
C SER A 182 20.56 -20.10 -17.27
N GLN A 183 21.58 -19.23 -17.18
CA GLN A 183 22.79 -19.34 -17.99
C GLN A 183 23.56 -20.62 -17.67
N ASP A 184 23.60 -21.03 -16.39
CA ASP A 184 24.25 -22.29 -15.95
C ASP A 184 23.71 -23.52 -16.71
N TRP A 185 22.43 -23.49 -17.10
CA TRP A 185 21.82 -24.52 -17.96
C TRP A 185 22.15 -24.29 -19.44
N GLU A 186 21.91 -23.09 -19.96
CA GLU A 186 22.05 -22.79 -21.40
C GLU A 186 23.49 -22.95 -21.92
N GLU A 187 24.50 -22.73 -21.10
CA GLU A 187 25.91 -22.92 -21.49
C GLU A 187 26.25 -24.40 -21.76
N ASN A 188 25.57 -25.32 -21.08
CA ASN A 188 25.85 -26.76 -21.10
C ASN A 188 24.80 -27.56 -21.90
N ALA A 189 23.61 -26.98 -22.10
CA ALA A 189 22.49 -27.61 -22.76
C ALA A 189 22.66 -27.66 -24.29
N SER A 190 22.15 -28.73 -24.92
CA SER A 190 22.06 -28.77 -26.38
C SER A 190 20.96 -27.85 -26.88
N GLN A 191 21.03 -27.41 -28.14
CA GLN A 191 20.02 -26.55 -28.76
C GLN A 191 18.60 -27.15 -28.71
N ALA A 192 18.48 -28.48 -28.66
CA ALA A 192 17.20 -29.19 -28.61
C ALA A 192 16.47 -29.02 -27.26
N VAL A 193 17.20 -28.80 -26.17
CA VAL A 193 16.67 -28.65 -24.80
C VAL A 193 16.88 -27.23 -24.25
N SER A 194 17.07 -26.27 -25.14
CA SER A 194 17.27 -24.86 -24.80
C SER A 194 15.97 -24.21 -24.30
N LEU A 195 16.10 -23.50 -23.18
CA LEU A 195 15.08 -22.70 -22.54
C LEU A 195 15.02 -21.27 -23.09
N ARG A 196 15.85 -20.92 -24.08
CA ARG A 196 16.02 -19.55 -24.61
C ARG A 196 14.72 -18.86 -24.97
N LYS A 197 13.76 -19.58 -25.57
CA LYS A 197 12.42 -19.05 -25.88
C LYS A 197 11.71 -18.47 -24.65
N HIS A 198 11.84 -19.10 -23.49
CA HIS A 198 11.25 -18.62 -22.24
C HIS A 198 12.07 -17.48 -21.63
N LEU A 199 13.40 -17.58 -21.72
CA LEU A 199 14.30 -16.53 -21.23
C LEU A 199 14.16 -15.23 -22.01
N ASP A 200 13.90 -15.29 -23.31
CA ASP A 200 13.64 -14.12 -24.14
C ASP A 200 12.36 -13.41 -23.69
N LEU A 201 11.30 -14.15 -23.34
CA LEU A 201 10.06 -13.58 -22.78
C LEU A 201 10.31 -12.93 -21.41
N ILE A 202 11.08 -13.57 -20.54
CA ILE A 202 11.50 -13.00 -19.24
C ILE A 202 12.28 -11.71 -19.47
N THR A 203 13.21 -11.70 -20.42
CA THR A 203 14.05 -10.54 -20.76
C THR A 203 13.19 -9.38 -21.24
N GLN A 204 12.22 -9.64 -22.12
CA GLN A 204 11.29 -8.61 -22.60
C GLN A 204 10.47 -8.02 -21.44
N MET A 205 9.99 -8.85 -20.51
CA MET A 205 9.29 -8.38 -19.30
C MET A 205 10.20 -7.50 -18.42
N ILE A 206 11.45 -7.91 -18.20
CA ILE A 206 12.44 -7.12 -17.45
C ILE A 206 12.63 -5.75 -18.12
N ILE A 207 12.82 -5.71 -19.44
CA ILE A 207 12.98 -4.44 -20.19
C ILE A 207 11.74 -3.56 -20.05
N GLN A 208 10.53 -4.13 -20.16
CA GLN A 208 9.28 -3.39 -19.98
C GLN A 208 9.18 -2.79 -18.57
N TRP A 209 9.54 -3.56 -17.53
CA TRP A 209 9.49 -3.09 -16.16
C TRP A 209 10.58 -2.06 -15.84
N ARG A 210 11.77 -2.16 -16.43
CA ARG A 210 12.80 -1.11 -16.34
C ARG A 210 12.37 0.19 -17.01
N LYS A 211 11.67 0.12 -18.15
CA LYS A 211 11.05 1.32 -18.75
C LYS A 211 9.98 1.92 -17.85
N LEU A 212 9.16 1.07 -17.21
CA LEU A 212 8.14 1.52 -16.27
C LEU A 212 8.77 2.19 -15.03
N GLU A 213 9.86 1.62 -14.50
CA GLU A 213 10.66 2.18 -13.41
C GLU A 213 11.18 3.57 -13.78
N LEU A 214 11.82 3.72 -14.95
CA LEU A 214 12.31 5.01 -15.44
C LEU A 214 11.19 6.06 -15.61
N ASN A 215 10.03 5.65 -16.12
CA ASN A 215 8.88 6.54 -16.24
C ASN A 215 8.37 7.03 -14.88
N GLY A 216 8.55 6.23 -13.82
CA GLY A 216 8.18 6.59 -12.45
C GLY A 216 9.22 7.45 -11.71
N TRP A 217 10.41 7.66 -12.27
CA TRP A 217 11.48 8.43 -11.58
C TRP A 217 11.10 9.88 -11.36
N SER A 218 10.39 10.52 -12.31
CA SER A 218 9.93 11.90 -12.17
C SER A 218 9.03 12.09 -10.94
N ALA A 219 8.17 11.10 -10.66
CA ALA A 219 7.28 11.06 -9.51
C ALA A 219 7.95 10.54 -8.21
N SER A 220 9.11 9.90 -8.31
CA SER A 220 9.76 9.26 -7.16
C SER A 220 10.24 10.29 -6.13
N LEU A 221 10.72 11.45 -6.57
CA LEU A 221 11.10 12.54 -5.66
C LEU A 221 9.88 13.09 -4.91
N ASP A 222 8.76 13.30 -5.61
CA ASP A 222 7.51 13.74 -4.99
C ASP A 222 7.00 12.73 -3.95
N ASN A 223 7.13 11.43 -4.22
CA ASN A 223 6.77 10.37 -3.29
C ASN A 223 7.67 10.36 -2.05
N VAL A 224 8.98 10.54 -2.22
CA VAL A 224 9.92 10.67 -1.09
C VAL A 224 9.57 11.90 -0.25
N MET A 225 9.29 13.03 -0.90
CA MET A 225 8.86 14.25 -0.20
C MET A 225 7.58 13.99 0.61
N LYS A 226 6.57 13.36 0.01
CA LYS A 226 5.32 12.97 0.68
C LYS A 226 5.57 12.05 1.88
N GLN A 227 6.45 11.06 1.75
CA GLN A 227 6.82 10.18 2.88
C GLN A 227 7.49 10.95 4.02
N TYR A 228 8.35 11.92 3.71
CA TYR A 228 8.96 12.76 4.74
C TYR A 228 7.95 13.71 5.39
N THR A 229 7.02 14.26 4.62
CA THR A 229 5.88 15.02 5.17
C THR A 229 5.03 14.14 6.08
N GLU A 230 4.75 12.90 5.71
CA GLU A 230 4.03 11.95 6.57
C GLU A 230 4.82 11.61 7.83
N LYS A 231 6.15 11.44 7.75
CA LYS A 231 6.98 11.22 8.94
C LYS A 231 7.01 12.43 9.88
N SER A 232 6.92 13.65 9.37
CA SER A 232 6.87 14.85 10.21
C SER A 232 5.51 15.02 10.88
N MET A 233 4.44 14.42 10.34
CA MET A 233 3.10 14.45 10.94
C MET A 233 3.09 13.99 12.39
N LYS A 234 3.95 13.05 12.79
CA LYS A 234 4.05 12.56 14.19
C LYS A 234 4.18 13.67 15.24
N HIS A 235 4.75 14.82 14.86
CA HIS A 235 4.94 15.97 15.73
C HIS A 235 3.68 16.84 15.90
N TRP A 236 2.65 16.61 15.09
CA TRP A 236 1.42 17.39 15.11
C TRP A 236 0.71 17.36 16.46
N PHE A 237 0.62 16.19 17.11
CA PHE A 237 0.00 16.09 18.44
C PHE A 237 0.77 16.89 19.49
N SER A 238 2.11 16.86 19.45
CA SER A 238 2.94 17.64 20.36
C SER A 238 2.77 19.14 20.13
N LEU A 239 2.70 19.58 18.86
CA LEU A 239 2.45 20.97 18.51
C LEU A 239 1.05 21.42 18.94
N TYR A 240 0.04 20.59 18.72
CA TYR A 240 -1.34 20.87 19.13
C TYR A 240 -1.42 21.05 20.65
N GLN A 241 -0.83 20.14 21.43
CA GLN A 241 -0.77 20.25 22.88
C GLN A 241 -0.05 21.51 23.37
N MET A 242 1.03 21.94 22.69
CA MET A 242 1.72 23.18 23.03
C MET A 242 0.84 24.41 22.80
N VAL A 243 0.10 24.46 21.68
CA VAL A 243 -0.83 25.56 21.37
C VAL A 243 -2.00 25.58 22.35
N GLU A 244 -2.56 24.41 22.66
CA GLU A 244 -3.65 24.27 23.63
C GLU A 244 -3.24 24.75 25.02
N LYS A 245 -2.07 24.32 25.52
CA LYS A 245 -1.51 24.80 26.80
C LYS A 245 -1.31 26.31 26.81
N TYR A 246 -0.75 26.87 25.74
CA TYR A 246 -0.56 28.32 25.65
C TYR A 246 -1.89 29.08 25.70
N GLN A 247 -2.95 28.58 25.04
CA GLN A 247 -4.27 29.20 25.12
C GLN A 247 -4.88 29.12 26.52
N GLN A 248 -4.70 27.98 27.20
CA GLN A 248 -5.13 27.79 28.57
C GLN A 248 -4.43 28.80 29.51
N ASP A 249 -3.10 28.92 29.44
CA ASP A 249 -2.31 29.87 30.23
C ASP A 249 -2.74 31.33 29.99
N GLN A 250 -3.11 31.69 28.75
CA GLN A 250 -3.61 33.02 28.42
C GLN A 250 -5.01 33.29 28.97
N SER A 251 -5.87 32.28 29.00
CA SER A 251 -7.20 32.40 29.61
C SER A 251 -7.13 32.55 31.12
N GLU A 252 -6.22 31.83 31.78
CA GLU A 252 -6.00 31.92 33.23
C GLU A 252 -5.49 33.31 33.62
N LYS A 253 -4.49 33.85 32.90
CA LYS A 253 -3.97 35.21 33.14
C LYS A 253 -5.02 36.31 32.98
N LYS A 254 -5.89 36.22 31.96
CA LYS A 254 -6.99 37.18 31.80
C LYS A 254 -7.99 37.13 32.94
N THR A 255 -8.23 35.93 33.47
CA THR A 255 -9.17 35.75 34.59
C THR A 255 -8.60 36.26 35.91
N GLU A 256 -7.27 36.22 36.09
CA GLU A 256 -6.57 36.81 37.23
C GLU A 256 -6.52 38.34 37.14
N GLU A 257 -6.23 38.91 35.97
CA GLU A 257 -6.21 40.38 35.74
C GLU A 257 -7.61 41.01 35.93
N ASP A 258 -8.67 40.36 35.41
CA ASP A 258 -10.06 40.81 35.62
C ASP A 258 -10.53 40.64 37.09
N GLY A 259 -9.89 39.76 37.85
CA GLY A 259 -10.18 39.55 39.28
C GLY A 259 -9.49 40.56 40.20
N GLU A 260 -8.30 41.04 39.82
CA GLU A 260 -7.56 42.08 40.56
C GLU A 260 -8.09 43.50 40.32
N GLU A 261 -8.68 43.80 39.15
CA GLU A 261 -9.30 45.11 38.87
C GLU A 261 -10.62 45.35 39.64
N PHE A 262 -11.22 44.30 40.21
CA PHE A 262 -12.48 44.37 40.97
C PHE A 262 -12.32 44.24 42.50
N SER A 263 -11.08 44.25 43.01
CA SER A 263 -10.79 44.17 44.45
C SER A 263 -10.11 45.42 45.00
#